data_AF-A0A2Z6R8R4-F1
#
_entry.id   AF-A0A2Z6R8R4-F1
#
_cell.length_a   1.000
_cell.length_b   1.000
_cell.length_c   1.000
_cell.angle_alpha   90.00
_cell.angle_beta   90.00
_cell.angle_gamma   90.00
#
_symmetry.space_group_name_H-M   'P 1'
#
loop_
_entity.id
_entity.type
_entity.pdbx_description
1 polymer ?
#
loop_
_entity_poly.entity_id
_entity_poly.type
_entity_poly.pdbx_seq_one_letter_code
_entity_poly.pdbx_strand_id
1 'polypeptide(L)'
;MGIKLSTSNISDRESNHKNCSYCNSPFTEKLWCRECDPYKIMKGWTSGNLNIDKFIRDTMCKSHTFLEWVSFDRLTNIKEIDKGGFSNVYSAIWIDGNSEYYESWRKEKPKP
;
A
#
# COMPACT_ATOMS: atom_id res chain seq x y z
N MET A 1 30.78 -17.52 -44.77
CA MET A 1 31.18 -17.44 -43.35
C MET A 1 30.01 -16.81 -42.60
N GLY A 2 29.05 -17.63 -42.15
CA GLY A 2 27.80 -17.17 -41.51
C GLY A 2 27.78 -17.67 -40.08
N ILE A 3 27.63 -16.74 -39.12
CA ILE A 3 27.64 -17.05 -37.69
C ILE A 3 26.29 -17.66 -37.35
N LYS A 4 26.27 -18.95 -36.97
CA LYS A 4 25.12 -19.58 -36.32
C LYS A 4 25.02 -19.00 -34.91
N LEU A 5 24.05 -18.11 -34.68
CA LEU A 5 23.62 -17.79 -33.34
C LEU A 5 22.80 -18.98 -32.83
N SER A 6 23.42 -19.81 -32.00
CA SER A 6 22.69 -20.79 -31.21
C SER A 6 21.73 -20.02 -30.30
N THR A 7 20.44 -20.12 -30.57
CA THR A 7 19.42 -19.76 -29.60
C THR A 7 19.56 -20.74 -28.44
N SER A 8 20.32 -20.33 -27.43
CA SER A 8 20.31 -20.98 -26.13
C SER A 8 18.86 -20.98 -25.67
N ASN A 9 18.31 -22.19 -25.55
CA ASN A 9 17.03 -22.43 -24.91
C ASN A 9 17.07 -21.75 -23.53
N ILE A 10 16.42 -20.59 -23.40
CA ILE A 10 16.09 -20.04 -22.09
C ILE A 10 14.85 -20.81 -21.66
N SER A 11 15.11 -22.04 -21.20
CA SER A 11 14.18 -22.85 -20.43
C SER A 11 13.60 -21.99 -19.30
N ASP A 12 12.27 -21.91 -19.28
CA ASP A 12 11.45 -21.89 -18.07
C ASP A 12 12.06 -21.16 -16.88
N ARG A 13 11.95 -19.83 -16.87
CA ARG A 13 11.83 -19.15 -15.58
C ARG A 13 10.42 -19.44 -15.08
N GLU A 14 10.27 -20.54 -14.34
CA GLU A 14 9.11 -20.76 -13.49
C GLU A 14 8.93 -19.53 -12.59
N SER A 15 8.03 -18.61 -12.99
CA SER A 15 7.44 -17.70 -12.03
C SER A 15 6.55 -18.58 -11.15
N ASN A 16 7.14 -19.14 -10.10
CA ASN A 16 6.42 -19.66 -8.97
C ASN A 16 5.71 -18.47 -8.30
N HIS A 17 4.70 -17.92 -8.96
CA HIS A 17 3.72 -17.01 -8.36
C HIS A 17 3.02 -17.84 -7.31
N LYS A 18 3.59 -17.85 -6.11
CA LYS A 18 3.00 -18.52 -4.95
C LYS A 18 1.56 -18.02 -4.86
N ASN A 19 0.61 -18.91 -4.66
CA ASN A 19 -0.74 -18.47 -4.32
C ASN A 19 -0.71 -17.86 -2.91
N CYS A 20 -1.60 -16.90 -2.66
CA CYS A 20 -1.81 -16.42 -1.31
C CYS A 20 -2.20 -17.59 -0.40
N SER A 21 -1.49 -17.82 0.69
CA SER A 21 -1.78 -18.92 1.62
C SER A 21 -3.14 -18.81 2.32
N TYR A 22 -3.81 -17.65 2.22
CA TYR A 22 -5.08 -17.38 2.87
C TYR A 22 -6.29 -17.60 1.93
N CYS A 23 -6.23 -17.09 0.68
CA CYS A 23 -7.35 -17.22 -0.27
C CYS A 23 -7.04 -18.13 -1.47
N ASN A 24 -5.81 -18.64 -1.58
CA ASN A 24 -5.32 -19.45 -2.70
C ASN A 24 -5.38 -18.78 -4.09
N SER A 25 -5.67 -17.48 -4.14
CA SER A 25 -5.59 -16.68 -5.37
C SER A 25 -4.12 -16.37 -5.72
N PRO A 26 -3.76 -16.28 -7.01
CA PRO A 26 -2.41 -15.90 -7.43
C PRO A 26 -2.10 -14.47 -6.95
N PHE A 27 -0.88 -14.24 -6.48
CA PHE A 27 -0.45 -12.87 -6.18
C PHE A 27 -0.39 -12.04 -7.46
N THR A 28 -0.81 -10.78 -7.39
CA THR A 28 -0.71 -9.83 -8.52
C THR A 28 0.70 -9.27 -8.67
N GLU A 29 1.50 -9.30 -7.61
CA GLU A 29 2.92 -8.93 -7.55
C GLU A 29 3.70 -9.87 -6.60
N LYS A 30 5.01 -9.70 -6.41
CA LYS A 30 5.86 -10.67 -5.69
C LYS A 30 5.37 -11.02 -4.27
N LEU A 31 4.60 -10.13 -3.60
CA LEU A 31 4.15 -10.31 -2.21
C LEU A 31 2.77 -9.68 -1.86
N TRP A 32 1.97 -9.18 -2.82
CA TRP A 32 0.69 -8.51 -2.53
C TRP A 32 -0.53 -9.34 -2.99
N CYS A 33 -1.38 -9.72 -2.05
CA CYS A 33 -2.68 -10.32 -2.31
C CYS A 33 -3.75 -9.24 -2.29
N ARG A 34 -4.36 -9.01 -3.45
CA ARG A 34 -5.43 -8.03 -3.68
C ARG A 34 -6.61 -8.14 -2.70
N GLU A 35 -6.93 -9.34 -2.25
CA GLU A 35 -8.08 -9.59 -1.37
C GLU A 35 -7.68 -9.60 0.10
N CYS A 36 -6.59 -10.29 0.44
CA CYS A 36 -6.23 -10.53 1.83
C CYS A 36 -5.46 -9.37 2.47
N ASP A 37 -4.59 -8.69 1.74
CA ASP A 37 -3.69 -7.71 2.35
C ASP A 37 -4.40 -6.41 2.73
N PRO A 38 -5.25 -5.79 1.87
CA PRO A 38 -6.08 -4.66 2.29
C PRO A 38 -6.91 -4.96 3.55
N TYR A 39 -7.51 -6.16 3.62
CA TYR A 39 -8.30 -6.56 4.79
C TYR A 39 -7.44 -6.69 6.05
N LYS A 40 -6.27 -7.31 5.96
CA LYS A 40 -5.34 -7.44 7.10
C LYS A 40 -4.81 -6.09 7.56
N ILE A 41 -4.51 -5.18 6.65
CA ILE A 41 -4.01 -3.84 6.96
C ILE A 41 -5.07 -3.02 7.69
N MET A 42 -6.33 -3.13 7.28
CA MET A 42 -7.44 -2.48 7.98
C MET A 42 -7.77 -3.14 9.32
N LYS A 43 -7.33 -4.38 9.55
CA LYS A 43 -7.63 -5.12 10.77
C LYS A 43 -6.81 -4.56 11.95
N GLY A 44 -7.39 -3.58 12.63
CA GLY A 44 -6.81 -2.98 13.84
C GLY A 44 -6.95 -1.47 13.93
N TRP A 45 -7.48 -0.81 12.89
CA TRP A 45 -7.77 0.62 12.93
C TRP A 45 -8.98 0.97 12.06
N THR A 46 -9.63 2.10 12.37
CA THR A 46 -10.67 2.73 11.57
C THR A 46 -10.48 4.23 11.67
N SER A 47 -10.81 4.98 10.62
CA SER A 47 -10.87 6.44 10.68
C SER A 47 -12.03 6.96 11.54
N GLY A 48 -12.97 6.09 11.93
CA GLY A 48 -14.27 6.48 12.48
C GLY A 48 -15.27 6.93 11.42
N ASN A 49 -14.89 6.94 10.13
CA ASN A 49 -15.75 7.31 9.01
C ASN A 49 -15.81 6.19 7.97
N LEU A 50 -16.99 5.56 7.84
CA LEU A 50 -17.21 4.43 6.95
C LEU A 50 -16.93 4.74 5.47
N ASN A 51 -17.14 5.97 5.03
CA ASN A 51 -16.89 6.36 3.63
C ASN A 51 -15.38 6.46 3.36
N ILE A 52 -14.62 7.02 4.30
CA ILE A 52 -13.15 7.09 4.22
C ILE A 52 -12.55 5.69 4.27
N ASP A 53 -12.98 4.86 5.23
CA ASP A 53 -12.50 3.48 5.38
C ASP A 53 -12.78 2.66 4.11
N LYS A 54 -13.96 2.82 3.51
CA LYS A 54 -14.31 2.19 2.24
C LYS A 54 -13.43 2.70 1.11
N PHE A 55 -13.22 4.01 1.01
CA PHE A 55 -12.39 4.61 -0.03
C PHE A 55 -10.95 4.09 0.02
N ILE A 56 -10.33 4.06 1.20
CA ILE A 56 -8.97 3.55 1.41
C ILE A 56 -8.88 2.09 0.98
N ARG A 57 -9.81 1.25 1.48
CA ARG A 57 -9.87 -0.17 1.11
C ARG A 57 -9.98 -0.37 -0.40
N ASP A 58 -10.96 0.27 -1.02
CA ASP A 58 -11.28 0.08 -2.42
C ASP A 58 -10.12 0.56 -3.31
N THR A 59 -9.37 1.57 -2.87
CA THR A 59 -8.15 2.03 -3.55
C THR A 59 -7.02 1.02 -3.44
N MET A 60 -6.72 0.53 -2.24
CA MET A 60 -5.67 -0.49 -2.01
C MET A 60 -5.97 -1.80 -2.76
N CYS A 61 -7.25 -2.17 -2.86
CA CYS A 61 -7.69 -3.30 -3.68
C CYS A 61 -7.50 -3.07 -5.18
N LYS A 62 -7.42 -1.82 -5.68
CA LYS A 62 -7.35 -1.54 -7.12
C LYS A 62 -5.94 -1.21 -7.61
N SER A 63 -5.18 -0.41 -6.84
CA SER A 63 -3.93 0.20 -7.32
C SER A 63 -2.66 -0.50 -6.84
N HIS A 64 -2.78 -1.58 -6.05
CA HIS A 64 -1.66 -2.23 -5.34
C HIS A 64 -0.79 -1.24 -4.54
N THR A 65 -1.34 -0.06 -4.23
CA THR A 65 -0.64 0.99 -3.50
C THR A 65 -1.10 0.97 -2.06
N PHE A 66 -0.15 1.07 -1.14
CA PHE A 66 -0.45 1.22 0.26
C PHE A 66 -0.89 2.65 0.56
N LEU A 67 -2.02 2.79 1.27
CA LEU A 67 -2.49 4.07 1.79
C LEU A 67 -2.52 4.00 3.32
N GLU A 68 -1.82 4.92 3.96
CA GLU A 68 -1.85 5.08 5.41
C GLU A 68 -2.90 6.10 5.82
N TRP A 69 -3.73 5.74 6.80
CA TRP A 69 -4.56 6.71 7.50
C TRP A 69 -3.79 7.37 8.63
N VAL A 70 -3.79 8.71 8.60
CA VAL A 70 -3.25 9.55 9.67
C VAL A 70 -4.39 10.29 10.31
N SER A 71 -4.64 10.02 11.59
CA SER A 71 -5.68 10.71 12.34
C SER A 71 -5.32 12.18 12.56
N PHE A 72 -6.34 13.04 12.60
CA PHE A 72 -6.17 14.49 12.69
C PHE A 72 -5.43 14.93 13.96
N ASP A 73 -5.59 14.21 15.07
CA ASP A 73 -4.87 14.46 16.33
C ASP A 73 -3.36 14.18 16.25
N ARG A 74 -2.89 13.51 15.19
CA ARG A 74 -1.46 13.28 14.90
C ARG A 74 -0.85 14.38 14.02
N LEU A 75 -1.63 15.39 13.65
CA LEU A 75 -1.19 16.53 12.86
C LEU A 75 -1.04 17.76 13.74
N THR A 76 0.10 18.45 13.63
CA THR A 76 0.38 19.70 14.33
C THR A 76 0.80 20.80 13.36
N ASN A 77 0.89 22.05 13.84
CA ASN A 77 1.28 23.22 13.05
C ASN A 77 0.45 23.35 11.75
N ILE A 78 -0.86 23.13 11.86
CA ILE A 78 -1.79 23.14 10.73
C ILE A 78 -1.96 24.58 10.25
N LYS A 79 -1.63 24.84 8.98
CA LYS A 79 -1.71 26.16 8.34
C LYS A 79 -2.41 26.05 6.99
N GLU A 80 -3.42 26.89 6.76
CA GLU A 80 -4.03 27.04 5.44
C GLU A 80 -2.98 27.61 4.48
N ILE A 81 -2.81 26.98 3.32
CA ILE A 81 -1.88 27.42 2.28
C ILE A 81 -2.60 27.87 1.02
N ASP A 82 -3.84 27.41 0.80
CA ASP A 82 -4.66 27.83 -0.32
C ASP A 82 -6.15 27.56 -0.06
N LYS A 83 -7.02 28.27 -0.77
CA LYS A 83 -8.47 28.11 -0.72
C LYS A 83 -9.07 28.21 -2.12
N GLY A 84 -9.57 27.09 -2.62
CA GLY A 84 -10.28 27.00 -3.89
C GLY A 84 -11.80 27.05 -3.74
N GLY A 85 -12.50 26.94 -4.88
CA GLY A 85 -13.97 26.90 -4.91
C GLY A 85 -14.58 25.59 -4.36
N PHE A 86 -13.78 24.51 -4.28
CA PHE A 86 -14.24 23.18 -3.87
C PHE A 86 -13.63 22.70 -2.55
N SER A 87 -12.49 23.25 -2.15
CA SER A 87 -11.75 22.79 -0.97
C SER A 87 -10.76 23.83 -0.47
N ASN A 88 -10.33 23.64 0.77
CA ASN A 88 -9.19 24.34 1.36
C ASN A 88 -8.00 23.38 1.42
N VAL A 89 -6.80 23.92 1.22
CA VAL A 89 -5.54 23.17 1.28
C VAL A 89 -4.77 23.60 2.52
N TYR A 90 -4.33 22.62 3.30
CA TYR A 90 -3.56 22.85 4.53
C TYR A 90 -2.21 22.15 4.45
N SER A 91 -1.21 22.78 5.06
CA SER A 91 0.05 22.13 5.43
C SER A 91 0.01 21.76 6.91
N ALA A 92 0.67 20.67 7.28
CA ALA A 92 0.78 20.21 8.66
C ALA A 92 2.06 19.39 8.87
N ILE A 93 2.49 19.28 10.12
CA ILE A 93 3.56 18.38 10.55
C ILE A 93 2.91 17.11 11.09
N TRP A 94 3.29 15.95 10.55
CA TRP A 94 2.88 14.65 11.07
C TRP A 94 3.84 14.21 12.18
N ILE A 95 3.35 14.14 13.42
CA ILE A 95 4.20 13.94 14.61
C ILE A 95 4.84 12.54 14.69
N ASP A 96 4.26 11.54 14.01
CA ASP A 96 4.82 10.19 14.00
C ASP A 96 5.93 10.01 12.97
N GLY A 97 6.04 10.94 12.02
CA GLY A 97 6.89 10.77 10.84
C GLY A 97 6.40 9.67 9.90
N ASN A 98 7.20 9.40 8.86
CA ASN A 98 6.88 8.37 7.89
C ASN A 98 7.00 6.97 8.51
N SER A 99 5.98 6.13 8.30
CA SER A 99 6.01 4.75 8.74
C SER A 99 6.91 3.92 7.83
N GLU A 100 7.79 3.12 8.43
CA GLU A 100 8.50 2.05 7.72
C GLU A 100 7.68 0.76 7.80
N TYR A 101 7.45 0.12 6.66
CA TYR A 101 6.72 -1.14 6.55
C TYR A 101 7.67 -2.24 6.03
N TYR A 102 7.89 -3.29 6.83
CA TYR A 102 8.70 -4.45 6.44
C TYR A 102 7.88 -5.74 6.48
N GLU A 103 7.92 -6.51 5.37
CA GLU A 103 7.42 -7.88 5.13
C GLU A 103 6.00 -8.29 5.59
N SER A 104 5.26 -7.46 6.33
CA SER A 104 3.97 -7.81 6.93
C SER A 104 2.98 -6.66 7.04
N TRP A 105 3.29 -5.49 6.44
CA TRP A 105 2.46 -4.27 6.48
C TRP A 105 2.07 -3.81 7.88
N ARG A 106 2.80 -4.29 8.90
CA ARG A 106 2.63 -3.85 10.28
C ARG A 106 3.46 -2.59 10.47
N LYS A 107 2.81 -1.54 10.93
CA LYS A 107 3.50 -0.33 11.39
C LYS A 107 4.35 -0.69 12.61
N GLU A 108 5.66 -0.48 12.53
CA GLU A 108 6.50 -0.52 13.72
C GLU A 108 6.09 0.61 14.66
N LYS A 109 6.13 0.34 15.97
CA LYS A 109 5.97 1.43 16.94
C LYS A 109 7.12 2.41 16.74
N PRO A 110 6.89 3.73 16.84
CA PRO A 110 7.97 4.71 16.83
C PRO A 110 9.04 4.29 17.86
N LYS A 111 10.30 4.23 17.43
CA LYS A 111 11.41 3.98 18.35
C LYS A 111 11.56 5.24 19.23
N PRO A 112 11.66 5.10 20.56
CA PRO A 112 11.85 6.23 21.46
C PRO A 112 13.16 6.97 21.19
#